data_AF-A0AAV2Q7A5-F1
#
_entry.id   AF-A0AAV2Q7A5-F1
#
_cell.length_a   1.000
_cell.length_b   1.000
_cell.length_c   1.000
_cell.angle_alpha   90.00
_cell.angle_beta   90.00
_cell.angle_gamma   90.00
#
_symmetry.space_group_name_H-M   'P 1'
#
loop_
_entity.id
_entity.type
_entity.pdbx_description
1 polymer ?
#
loop_
_entity_poly.entity_id
_entity_poly.type
_entity_poly.pdbx_seq_one_letter_code
_entity_poly.pdbx_strand_id
1 'polypeptide(L)'
;MDYLLLILSIFAIGTFITQVESANKPSAKCKTLTLCKKNKGSCTSSKKCNGILESKKGYCTSGCKCCIPAPKCSPTCKNGICVNENTCKCNNGWQGKICDTAICNPPCTKHGACIAPNTCQCDKGYKGNHCQEAICDTPCTSHGKCTAPNTCSCEKGYEGNLCQQ
;
A
#
# COMPACT_ATOMS: atom_id res chain seq x y z
N MET A 1 61.38 6.40 -32.28
CA MET A 1 60.04 5.89 -31.91
C MET A 1 59.38 7.00 -31.11
N ASP A 2 58.99 8.03 -31.83
CA ASP A 2 58.42 9.28 -31.33
C ASP A 2 56.90 9.23 -31.47
N TYR A 3 56.17 9.12 -30.37
CA TYR A 3 54.72 9.40 -30.29
C TYR A 3 54.29 9.77 -28.85
N LEU A 4 55.23 10.22 -28.02
CA LEU A 4 54.99 10.52 -26.59
C LEU A 4 54.73 12.02 -26.30
N LEU A 5 54.64 12.90 -27.31
CA LEU A 5 54.64 14.36 -27.08
C LEU A 5 53.55 15.18 -27.81
N LEU A 6 52.54 14.52 -28.38
CA LEU A 6 51.30 15.13 -28.86
C LEU A 6 50.21 14.25 -28.22
N ILE A 7 49.33 14.64 -27.29
CA ILE A 7 48.59 15.89 -27.15
C ILE A 7 48.08 15.91 -25.70
N LEU A 8 48.73 16.71 -24.85
CA LEU A 8 48.34 16.94 -23.45
C LEU A 8 47.54 18.26 -23.31
N SER A 9 46.70 18.62 -24.28
CA SER A 9 46.05 19.93 -24.27
C SER A 9 44.71 20.00 -25.00
N ILE A 10 43.71 19.23 -24.55
CA ILE A 10 42.33 19.74 -24.50
C ILE A 10 41.73 19.32 -23.16
N PHE A 11 42.16 20.04 -22.12
CA PHE A 11 41.38 20.24 -20.90
C PHE A 11 40.03 20.88 -21.26
N ALA A 12 38.93 20.21 -20.92
CA ALA A 12 37.60 20.80 -20.68
C ALA A 12 36.64 19.63 -20.37
N ILE A 13 36.04 19.42 -19.20
CA ILE A 13 35.76 20.24 -18.02
C ILE A 13 35.68 19.27 -16.82
N GLY A 14 35.90 19.80 -15.60
CA GLY A 14 35.57 19.15 -14.32
C GLY A 14 34.12 18.64 -14.27
N THR A 15 33.66 17.87 -13.30
CA THR A 15 33.86 17.95 -11.85
C THR A 15 33.10 16.77 -11.25
N PHE A 16 33.65 16.20 -10.18
CA PHE A 16 33.01 15.63 -8.98
C PHE A 16 31.46 15.58 -8.86
N ILE A 17 31.00 14.54 -8.13
CA ILE A 17 29.67 14.28 -7.48
C ILE A 17 28.65 13.59 -8.44
N THR A 18 28.05 12.39 -8.24
CA THR A 18 27.71 11.56 -7.08
C THR A 18 27.36 10.11 -7.50
N GLN A 19 27.45 9.20 -6.53
CA GLN A 19 27.06 7.79 -6.47
C GLN A 19 25.74 7.38 -7.18
N VAL A 20 25.71 6.16 -7.73
CA VAL A 20 24.73 5.12 -7.34
C VAL A 20 25.42 3.75 -7.40
N GLU A 21 25.76 3.20 -6.23
CA GLU A 21 25.99 1.76 -6.06
C GLU A 21 24.68 1.01 -6.33
N SER A 22 24.54 0.41 -7.51
CA SER A 22 23.58 -0.68 -7.68
C SER A 22 24.32 -1.99 -7.51
N ALA A 23 24.26 -2.49 -6.28
CA ALA A 23 24.67 -3.80 -5.82
C ALA A 23 24.66 -4.86 -6.94
N ASN A 24 25.87 -5.24 -7.38
CA ASN A 24 26.10 -6.45 -8.14
C ASN A 24 25.85 -7.64 -7.21
N LYS A 25 24.56 -7.96 -7.01
CA LYS A 25 24.07 -9.03 -6.13
C LYS A 25 24.27 -10.37 -6.84
N PRO A 26 24.80 -11.40 -6.15
CA PRO A 26 25.24 -12.64 -6.77
C PRO A 26 24.09 -13.31 -7.51
N SER A 27 24.37 -13.74 -8.75
CA SER A 27 23.49 -14.55 -9.56
C SER A 27 23.03 -15.77 -8.75
N ALA A 28 21.76 -15.77 -8.34
CA ALA A 28 21.13 -16.93 -7.72
C ALA A 28 21.05 -18.05 -8.77
N LYS A 29 22.05 -18.94 -8.76
CA LYS A 29 22.02 -20.18 -9.55
C LYS A 29 20.76 -20.95 -9.14
N CYS A 30 19.88 -21.24 -10.11
CA CYS A 30 18.64 -21.97 -9.88
C CYS A 30 18.92 -23.33 -9.23
N LYS A 31 18.66 -23.44 -7.92
CA LYS A 31 18.73 -24.70 -7.16
C LYS A 31 17.53 -25.63 -7.45
N THR A 32 16.63 -25.22 -8.34
CA THR A 32 15.29 -25.79 -8.57
C THR A 32 15.04 -26.24 -10.02
N LEU A 33 16.08 -26.57 -10.80
CA LEU A 33 15.88 -27.19 -12.12
C LEU A 33 15.16 -28.56 -12.02
N THR A 34 15.28 -29.25 -10.89
CA THR A 34 14.64 -30.54 -10.61
C THR A 34 13.12 -30.45 -10.44
N LEU A 35 12.59 -29.30 -10.02
CA LEU A 35 11.15 -29.11 -9.80
C LEU A 35 10.39 -28.81 -11.11
N CYS A 36 11.05 -28.15 -12.07
CA CYS A 36 10.44 -27.79 -13.35
C CYS A 36 10.23 -29.00 -14.28
N LYS A 37 11.19 -29.94 -14.33
CA LYS A 37 11.06 -31.19 -15.08
C LYS A 37 9.99 -32.13 -14.49
N LYS A 38 9.80 -32.12 -13.16
CA LYS A 38 8.81 -32.97 -12.45
C LYS A 38 7.36 -32.61 -12.81
N ASN A 39 7.11 -31.36 -13.19
CA ASN A 39 5.78 -30.82 -13.54
C ASN A 39 5.57 -30.60 -15.05
N LYS A 40 6.35 -31.26 -15.92
CA LYS A 40 6.30 -31.09 -17.40
C LYS A 40 6.44 -29.63 -17.87
N GLY A 41 7.10 -28.77 -17.10
CA GLY A 41 7.43 -27.40 -17.52
C GLY A 41 8.71 -27.40 -18.35
N SER A 42 8.68 -26.77 -19.53
CA SER A 42 9.87 -26.54 -20.35
C SER A 42 10.48 -25.18 -20.02
N CYS A 43 11.76 -25.16 -19.61
CA CYS A 43 12.57 -23.96 -19.58
C CYS A 43 13.52 -23.99 -20.77
N THR A 44 13.26 -23.21 -21.80
CA THR A 44 14.24 -22.96 -22.85
C THR A 44 15.14 -21.81 -22.45
N SER A 45 16.44 -21.93 -22.74
CA SER A 45 17.51 -20.97 -22.46
C SER A 45 17.38 -19.64 -23.21
N SER A 46 16.23 -19.36 -23.80
CA SER A 46 15.98 -18.17 -24.61
C SER A 46 14.64 -17.56 -24.25
N LYS A 47 14.72 -16.37 -23.65
CA LYS A 47 13.59 -15.50 -23.30
C LYS A 47 12.67 -15.30 -24.52
N LYS A 48 11.54 -16.01 -24.60
CA LYS A 48 10.31 -15.61 -25.33
C LYS A 48 9.21 -16.66 -25.12
N CYS A 49 8.06 -16.23 -24.62
CA CYS A 49 6.82 -17.01 -24.70
C CYS A 49 6.21 -16.75 -26.07
N ASN A 50 6.14 -17.77 -26.92
CA ASN A 50 5.33 -17.71 -28.13
C ASN A 50 4.06 -18.54 -27.89
N GLY A 51 2.90 -17.89 -28.01
CA GLY A 51 1.60 -18.55 -28.16
C GLY A 51 0.91 -19.01 -26.87
N ILE A 52 -0.05 -18.18 -26.44
CA ILE A 52 -1.29 -18.54 -25.73
C ILE A 52 -1.12 -19.43 -24.47
N LEU A 53 -0.88 -18.77 -23.34
CA LEU A 53 -1.44 -19.20 -22.06
C LEU A 53 -2.18 -18.00 -21.50
N GLU A 54 -3.51 -17.99 -21.65
CA GLU A 54 -4.38 -17.15 -20.84
C GLU A 54 -4.25 -17.59 -19.38
N SER A 55 -3.26 -17.04 -18.68
CA SER A 55 -3.15 -17.20 -17.24
C SER A 55 -4.24 -16.34 -16.60
N LYS A 56 -5.44 -16.89 -16.46
CA LYS A 56 -6.41 -16.38 -15.49
C LYS A 56 -5.86 -16.69 -14.10
N LYS A 57 -5.04 -15.76 -13.59
CA LYS A 57 -4.40 -15.65 -12.27
C LYS A 57 -3.15 -16.52 -12.03
N GLY A 58 -1.97 -15.88 -12.15
CA GLY A 58 -0.68 -16.35 -11.61
C GLY A 58 0.30 -15.17 -11.50
N TYR A 59 1.11 -15.10 -10.44
CA TYR A 59 2.10 -14.02 -10.25
C TYR A 59 3.49 -14.45 -10.72
N CYS A 60 4.17 -13.58 -11.46
CA CYS A 60 5.52 -13.81 -11.99
C CYS A 60 6.56 -13.28 -11.00
N THR A 61 7.54 -14.09 -10.59
CA THR A 61 8.83 -13.58 -10.12
C THR A 61 9.80 -13.48 -11.29
N SER A 62 10.56 -12.38 -11.34
CA SER A 62 11.43 -11.97 -12.44
C SER A 62 12.24 -13.12 -13.05
N GLY A 63 11.93 -13.50 -14.30
CA GLY A 63 12.82 -14.30 -15.15
C GLY A 63 12.51 -15.79 -15.33
N CYS A 64 11.54 -16.39 -14.65
CA CYS A 64 11.13 -17.79 -14.88
C CYS A 64 9.61 -17.97 -14.81
N LYS A 65 8.99 -18.36 -15.94
CA LYS A 65 7.62 -18.89 -15.96
C LYS A 65 7.66 -20.38 -15.64
N CYS A 66 7.74 -20.72 -14.36
CA CYS A 66 7.31 -22.05 -13.91
C CYS A 66 5.77 -22.02 -13.76
N CYS A 67 5.06 -22.94 -14.43
CA CYS A 67 3.63 -23.11 -14.23
C CYS A 67 3.40 -23.95 -12.96
N ILE A 68 3.56 -23.33 -11.80
CA ILE A 68 3.09 -23.91 -10.53
C ILE A 68 1.60 -23.60 -10.43
N PRO A 69 0.72 -24.57 -10.08
CA PRO A 69 -0.69 -24.27 -9.86
C PRO A 69 -0.83 -23.11 -8.87
N ALA A 70 -1.67 -22.14 -9.20
CA ALA A 70 -1.88 -20.97 -8.35
C ALA A 70 -2.34 -21.41 -6.95
N PRO A 71 -1.83 -20.78 -5.87
CA PRO A 71 -2.25 -21.10 -4.52
C PRO A 71 -3.76 -20.86 -4.39
N LYS A 72 -4.44 -21.77 -3.72
CA LYS A 72 -5.88 -21.68 -3.45
C LYS A 72 -6.08 -21.11 -2.05
N CYS A 73 -6.96 -20.13 -1.95
CA CYS A 73 -7.41 -19.56 -0.70
C CYS A 73 -8.91 -19.82 -0.56
N SER A 74 -9.30 -20.49 0.53
CA SER A 74 -10.68 -20.65 0.95
C SER A 74 -10.77 -20.28 2.44
N PRO A 75 -11.33 -19.12 2.80
CA PRO A 75 -12.04 -18.16 1.94
C PRO A 75 -11.12 -17.35 1.01
N THR A 76 -11.69 -16.80 -0.06
CA THR A 76 -10.97 -15.95 -1.02
C THR A 76 -10.52 -14.64 -0.36
N CYS A 77 -9.31 -14.18 -0.69
CA CYS A 77 -8.82 -12.86 -0.29
C CYS A 77 -9.68 -11.76 -0.95
N LYS A 78 -10.20 -10.81 -0.17
CA LYS A 78 -11.01 -9.69 -0.68
C LYS A 78 -10.13 -8.59 -1.31
N ASN A 79 -9.30 -7.93 -0.50
CA ASN A 79 -8.43 -6.84 -0.95
C ASN A 79 -6.95 -7.26 -0.93
N GLY A 80 -6.64 -8.36 -1.61
CA GLY A 80 -5.28 -8.89 -1.63
C GLY A 80 -5.11 -10.04 -2.62
N ILE A 81 -3.92 -10.62 -2.61
CA ILE A 81 -3.56 -11.76 -3.46
C ILE A 81 -3.27 -13.00 -2.60
N CYS A 82 -3.68 -14.16 -3.08
CA CYS A 82 -3.32 -15.44 -2.46
C CYS A 82 -1.86 -15.75 -2.78
N VAL A 83 -1.02 -15.90 -1.74
CA VAL A 83 0.43 -16.15 -1.91
C VAL A 83 0.84 -17.56 -1.48
N ASN A 84 0.10 -18.19 -0.57
CA ASN A 84 0.23 -19.60 -0.19
C ASN A 84 -1.17 -20.17 0.09
N GLU A 85 -1.24 -21.47 0.41
CA GLU A 85 -2.49 -22.11 0.85
C GLU A 85 -3.12 -21.30 2.00
N ASN A 86 -4.34 -20.81 1.77
CA ASN A 86 -5.12 -20.03 2.74
C ASN A 86 -4.39 -18.82 3.34
N THR A 87 -3.38 -18.29 2.64
CA THR A 87 -2.57 -17.16 3.08
C THR A 87 -2.68 -16.02 2.09
N CYS A 88 -3.25 -14.91 2.55
CA CYS A 88 -3.42 -13.70 1.77
C CYS A 88 -2.29 -12.70 2.06
N LYS A 89 -1.76 -12.10 1.00
CA LYS A 89 -0.98 -10.86 1.07
C LYS A 89 -1.91 -9.70 0.75
N CYS A 90 -2.15 -8.84 1.73
CA CYS A 90 -3.07 -7.72 1.59
C CYS A 90 -2.47 -6.57 0.78
N ASN A 91 -3.34 -5.86 0.08
CA ASN A 91 -3.00 -4.60 -0.57
C ASN A 91 -2.72 -3.55 0.51
N ASN A 92 -2.01 -2.48 0.13
CA ASN A 92 -1.71 -1.38 1.04
C ASN A 92 -3.00 -0.81 1.65
N GLY A 93 -3.01 -0.63 2.97
CA GLY A 93 -4.17 -0.13 3.70
C GLY A 93 -5.23 -1.18 4.03
N TRP A 94 -4.97 -2.47 3.82
CA TRP A 94 -5.85 -3.57 4.21
C TRP A 94 -5.13 -4.57 5.11
N GLN A 95 -5.89 -5.19 6.01
CA GLN A 95 -5.42 -6.21 6.95
C GLN A 95 -6.49 -7.28 7.19
N GLY A 96 -6.15 -8.24 8.05
CA GLY A 96 -6.98 -9.40 8.36
C GLY A 96 -6.59 -10.61 7.53
N LYS A 97 -7.04 -11.80 7.97
CA LYS A 97 -6.69 -13.09 7.36
C LYS A 97 -7.05 -13.16 5.88
N ILE A 98 -8.13 -12.49 5.48
CA ILE A 98 -8.62 -12.42 4.11
C ILE A 98 -8.59 -11.01 3.52
N CYS A 99 -7.87 -10.07 4.14
CA CYS A 99 -7.76 -8.68 3.68
C CYS A 99 -9.14 -7.99 3.56
N ASP A 100 -9.98 -8.20 4.56
CA ASP A 100 -11.34 -7.68 4.67
C ASP A 100 -11.45 -6.46 5.59
N THR A 101 -10.41 -6.16 6.36
CA THR A 101 -10.40 -5.05 7.30
C THR A 101 -9.59 -3.89 6.72
N ALA A 102 -10.20 -2.73 6.55
CA ALA A 102 -9.48 -1.53 6.14
C ALA A 102 -8.64 -0.96 7.29
N ILE A 103 -7.51 -0.34 6.96
CA ILE A 103 -6.63 0.36 7.90
C ILE A 103 -6.81 1.86 7.71
N CYS A 104 -7.10 2.56 8.81
CA CYS A 104 -7.13 4.01 8.87
C CYS A 104 -6.00 4.48 9.79
N ASN A 105 -5.13 5.36 9.29
CA ASN A 105 -4.09 5.99 10.09
C ASN A 105 -4.09 7.52 9.88
N PRO A 106 -4.47 8.32 10.88
CA PRO A 106 -4.89 7.91 12.23
C PRO A 106 -6.23 7.15 12.23
N PRO A 107 -6.50 6.36 13.29
CA PRO A 107 -7.75 5.61 13.39
C PRO A 107 -8.95 6.55 13.44
N CYS A 108 -10.10 6.09 12.93
CA CYS A 108 -11.37 6.76 13.14
C CYS A 108 -11.66 6.84 14.64
N THR A 109 -12.29 7.91 15.09
CA THR A 109 -12.78 8.01 16.47
C THR A 109 -13.90 6.98 16.72
N LYS A 110 -14.33 6.86 17.98
CA LYS A 110 -15.46 5.99 18.38
C LYS A 110 -16.81 6.32 17.72
N HIS A 111 -16.86 7.40 16.91
CA HIS A 111 -18.03 7.91 16.22
C HIS A 111 -17.98 7.62 14.70
N GLY A 112 -17.21 6.62 14.30
CA GLY A 112 -17.15 6.18 12.92
C GLY A 112 -16.42 4.86 12.73
N ALA A 113 -16.56 4.29 11.54
CA ALA A 113 -15.93 3.04 11.14
C ALA A 113 -15.02 3.24 9.93
N CYS A 114 -13.89 2.53 9.90
CA CYS A 114 -12.99 2.54 8.75
C CYS A 114 -13.56 1.63 7.65
N ILE A 115 -14.09 2.23 6.58
CA ILE A 115 -14.76 1.50 5.50
C ILE A 115 -13.85 1.24 4.30
N ALA A 116 -12.81 2.06 4.15
CA ALA A 116 -11.78 1.91 3.14
C ALA A 116 -10.46 2.48 3.71
N PRO A 117 -9.30 2.20 3.06
CA PRO A 117 -8.02 2.72 3.53
C PRO A 117 -8.05 4.23 3.76
N ASN A 118 -7.80 4.65 4.99
CA ASN A 118 -7.86 6.06 5.43
C ASN A 118 -9.20 6.77 5.19
N THR A 119 -10.30 6.02 5.03
CA THR A 119 -11.65 6.58 4.85
C THR A 119 -12.55 6.14 6.00
N CYS A 120 -12.95 7.10 6.82
CA CYS A 120 -13.89 6.91 7.91
C CYS A 120 -15.32 7.24 7.45
N GLN A 121 -16.25 6.33 7.70
CA GLN A 121 -17.68 6.61 7.66
C GLN A 121 -18.11 7.03 9.05
N CYS A 122 -18.61 8.26 9.18
CA CYS A 122 -19.03 8.83 10.46
C CYS A 122 -20.47 8.49 10.78
N ASP A 123 -20.74 8.37 12.08
CA ASP A 123 -22.09 8.27 12.62
C ASP A 123 -22.85 9.58 12.41
N LYS A 124 -24.18 9.50 12.46
CA LYS A 124 -25.04 10.67 12.32
C LYS A 124 -24.70 11.70 13.41
N GLY A 125 -24.47 12.95 12.99
CA GLY A 125 -24.11 14.04 13.90
C GLY A 125 -22.61 14.18 14.13
N TYR A 126 -21.75 13.45 13.40
CA TYR A 126 -20.31 13.64 13.42
C TYR A 126 -19.76 13.87 12.01
N LYS A 127 -18.66 14.61 11.90
CA LYS A 127 -17.96 14.95 10.65
C LYS A 127 -16.45 15.04 10.87
N GLY A 128 -15.75 15.36 9.79
CA GLY A 128 -14.29 15.43 9.73
C GLY A 128 -13.67 14.11 9.27
N ASN A 129 -12.40 14.15 8.88
CA ASN A 129 -11.70 13.02 8.27
C ASN A 129 -11.65 11.76 9.16
N HIS A 130 -11.71 11.94 10.48
CA HIS A 130 -11.69 10.86 11.49
C HIS A 130 -12.93 10.90 12.39
N CYS A 131 -14.00 11.57 11.97
CA CYS A 131 -15.26 11.72 12.73
C CYS A 131 -15.08 12.42 14.08
N GLN A 132 -14.07 13.30 14.18
CA GLN A 132 -13.70 13.96 15.43
C GLN A 132 -14.54 15.21 15.74
N GLU A 133 -15.29 15.73 14.77
CA GLU A 133 -16.09 16.95 14.93
C GLU A 133 -17.56 16.58 15.12
N ALA A 134 -18.16 17.02 16.23
CA ALA A 134 -19.61 16.92 16.41
C ALA A 134 -20.34 17.98 15.58
N ILE A 135 -21.55 17.65 15.14
CA ILE A 135 -22.46 18.53 14.42
C ILE A 135 -23.57 18.94 15.37
N CYS A 136 -23.76 20.25 15.53
CA CYS A 136 -24.91 20.82 16.21
C CYS A 136 -25.79 21.46 15.13
N ASP A 137 -27.01 20.95 14.95
CA ASP A 137 -27.99 21.44 13.97
C ASP A 137 -28.32 22.92 14.24
N THR A 138 -28.43 23.26 15.53
CA THR A 138 -28.44 24.65 15.99
C THR A 138 -27.05 24.97 16.53
N PRO A 139 -26.33 25.96 15.97
CA PRO A 139 -25.01 26.31 16.46
C PRO A 139 -25.09 26.82 17.91
N CYS A 140 -24.11 26.40 18.73
CA CYS A 140 -23.88 27.00 20.03
C CYS A 140 -23.56 28.50 19.85
N THR A 141 -23.87 29.33 20.85
CA THR A 141 -23.40 30.72 20.85
C THR A 141 -21.88 30.78 20.89
N SER A 142 -21.32 31.98 20.75
CA SER A 142 -19.88 32.26 20.85
C SER A 142 -19.24 31.76 22.16
N HIS A 143 -20.05 31.47 23.17
CA HIS A 143 -19.65 31.03 24.51
C HIS A 143 -19.77 29.52 24.72
N GLY A 144 -19.96 28.75 23.64
CA GLY A 144 -20.10 27.30 23.70
C GLY A 144 -19.38 26.58 22.56
N LYS A 145 -18.97 25.33 22.82
CA LYS A 145 -18.43 24.43 21.79
C LYS A 145 -19.31 23.19 21.66
N CYS A 146 -19.55 22.77 20.42
CA CYS A 146 -20.24 21.53 20.12
C CYS A 146 -19.33 20.36 20.49
N THR A 147 -19.69 19.60 21.54
CA THR A 147 -18.89 18.47 22.05
C THR A 147 -19.50 17.12 21.70
N ALA A 148 -20.81 17.09 21.47
CA ALA A 148 -21.55 15.93 20.98
C ALA A 148 -22.72 16.44 20.10
N PRO A 149 -23.38 15.56 19.32
CA PRO A 149 -24.49 15.95 18.47
C PRO A 149 -25.53 16.74 19.25
N ASN A 150 -25.82 17.96 18.79
CA ASN A 150 -26.76 18.87 19.44
C ASN A 150 -26.48 19.15 20.94
N THR A 151 -25.22 19.03 21.36
CA THR A 151 -24.78 19.25 22.76
C THR A 151 -23.67 20.28 22.83
N CYS A 152 -23.97 21.41 23.47
CA CYS A 152 -23.05 22.51 23.69
C CYS A 152 -22.40 22.40 25.08
N SER A 153 -21.07 22.51 25.13
CA SER A 153 -20.33 22.73 26.38
C SER A 153 -20.09 24.22 26.52
N CYS A 154 -20.64 24.82 27.57
CA CYS A 154 -20.57 26.26 27.81
C CYS A 154 -19.31 26.68 28.56
N GLU A 155 -18.86 27.90 28.30
CA GLU A 155 -17.83 28.57 29.09
C GLU A 155 -18.36 28.95 30.48
N LYS A 156 -17.44 29.19 31.42
CA LYS A 156 -17.82 29.47 32.81
C LYS A 156 -18.65 30.74 32.91
N GLY A 157 -19.84 30.63 33.51
CA GLY A 157 -20.79 31.74 33.67
C GLY A 157 -21.83 31.84 32.57
N TYR A 158 -21.81 30.94 31.58
CA TYR A 158 -22.85 30.80 30.56
C TYR A 158 -23.65 29.54 30.78
N GLU A 159 -24.97 29.65 30.65
CA GLU A 159 -25.93 28.56 30.85
C GLU A 159 -26.92 28.47 29.67
N GLY A 160 -27.80 27.47 29.73
CA GLY A 160 -28.75 27.15 28.67
C GLY A 160 -28.22 26.14 27.64
N ASN A 161 -29.12 25.61 26.83
CA ASN A 161 -28.86 24.55 25.85
C ASN A 161 -27.91 24.97 24.71
N LEU A 162 -27.82 26.27 24.42
CA LEU A 162 -26.94 26.85 23.41
C LEU A 162 -25.89 27.77 24.02
N CYS A 163 -25.76 27.84 25.36
CA CYS A 163 -24.88 28.76 26.09
C CYS A 163 -25.26 30.24 25.90
N GLN A 164 -26.57 30.53 25.91
CA GLN A 164 -27.13 31.84 25.59
C GLN A 164 -27.52 32.69 26.81
N GLN A 165 -27.43 32.15 28.02
CA GLN A 165 -27.85 32.81 29.27
C GLN A 165 -26.66 33.13 30.16
#